data_AF-A0A2E9ZB18-F1
#
_entry.id   AF-A0A2E9ZB18-F1
#
_cell.length_a   1.000
_cell.length_b   1.000
_cell.length_c   1.000
_cell.angle_alpha   90.00
_cell.angle_beta   90.00
_cell.angle_gamma   90.00
#
_symmetry.space_group_name_H-M   'P 1'
#
loop_
_entity.id
_entity.type
_entity.pdbx_description
1 polymer ?
#
loop_
_entity_poly.entity_id
_entity_poly.type
_entity_poly.pdbx_seq_one_letter_code
_entity_poly.pdbx_strand_id
1 'polypeptide(L)' 'MTSIKKKPDRITSCTDLEDYYWLKTELLTTCKRYDLCTQGLKQELETRLKVFFQTGQTTTARKKTTRIS' A
#
# COMPACT_ATOMS: atom_id res chain seq x y z
N MET A 1 31.17 9.12 0.94
CA MET A 1 30.10 8.22 1.44
C MET A 1 28.79 9.00 1.50
N THR A 2 28.05 9.03 0.40
CA THR A 2 26.67 9.54 0.40
C THR A 2 25.86 8.56 -0.42
N SER A 3 25.35 7.51 0.24
CA SER A 3 24.31 6.67 -0.36
C SER A 3 23.06 7.53 -0.46
N ILE A 4 22.88 8.18 -1.62
CA ILE A 4 21.62 8.79 -2.00
C ILE A 4 20.65 7.62 -2.18
N LYS A 5 19.90 7.31 -1.12
CA LYS A 5 18.86 6.28 -1.18
C LYS A 5 17.81 6.77 -2.16
N LYS A 6 17.78 6.14 -3.34
CA LYS A 6 16.88 6.53 -4.42
C LYS A 6 15.50 6.03 -4.04
N LYS A 7 14.52 6.94 -3.95
CA LYS A 7 13.12 6.57 -3.71
C LYS A 7 12.71 5.53 -4.76
N PRO A 8 12.23 4.34 -4.36
CA PRO A 8 11.77 3.36 -5.33
C PRO A 8 10.55 3.92 -6.05
N ASP A 9 10.34 3.51 -7.30
CA ASP A 9 9.16 3.91 -8.07
C ASP A 9 7.85 3.45 -7.41
N ARG A 10 7.91 2.45 -6.52
CA ARG A 10 6.75 1.77 -5.93
C ARG A 10 7.05 1.31 -4.51
N ILE A 11 6.01 1.34 -3.66
CA ILE A 11 6.06 0.84 -2.28
C ILE A 11 5.94 -0.68 -2.33
N THR A 12 6.96 -1.39 -1.86
CA THR A 12 7.01 -2.86 -1.86
C THR A 12 7.11 -3.47 -0.48
N SER A 13 7.50 -2.69 0.53
CA SER A 13 7.70 -3.14 1.91
C SER A 13 7.27 -2.07 2.92
N CYS A 14 7.06 -2.49 4.17
CA CYS A 14 6.80 -1.58 5.30
C CYS A 14 7.94 -0.57 5.49
N THR A 15 9.19 -1.00 5.26
CA THR A 15 10.36 -0.12 5.31
C THR A 15 10.29 0.99 4.26
N ASP A 16 9.83 0.72 3.04
CA ASP A 16 9.70 1.76 2.01
C ASP A 16 8.76 2.90 2.46
N LEU A 17 7.68 2.56 3.19
CA LEU A 17 6.73 3.53 3.73
C LEU A 17 7.35 4.45 4.78
N GLU A 18 8.30 3.94 5.57
CA GLU A 18 8.93 4.68 6.67
C GLU A 18 10.19 5.43 6.22
N ASP A 19 10.91 4.86 5.26
CA ASP A 19 12.19 5.35 4.77
C ASP A 19 12.03 6.51 3.77
N TYR A 20 10.87 6.61 3.13
CA TYR A 20 10.57 7.65 2.14
C TYR A 20 9.27 8.41 2.42
N TYR A 21 9.26 9.70 2.13
CA TYR A 21 8.04 10.48 2.16
C TYR A 21 7.14 10.14 0.95
N TRP A 22 6.01 9.48 1.20
CA TRP A 22 4.99 9.21 0.20
C TRP A 22 3.87 10.25 0.21
N LEU A 23 3.43 10.66 -0.97
CA LEU A 23 2.26 11.51 -1.13
C LEU A 23 0.98 10.68 -0.94
N LYS A 24 -0.11 11.34 -0.53
CA LYS A 24 -1.41 10.69 -0.40
C LYS A 24 -1.85 10.03 -1.73
N THR A 25 -1.61 10.69 -2.85
CA THR A 25 -1.90 10.18 -4.21
C THR A 25 -1.11 8.91 -4.54
N GLU A 26 0.15 8.84 -4.14
CA GLU A 26 1.01 7.66 -4.32
C GLU A 26 0.51 6.49 -3.47
N LEU A 27 0.16 6.76 -2.21
CA LEU A 27 -0.44 5.77 -1.31
C LEU A 27 -1.77 5.27 -1.85
N LEU A 28 -2.63 6.16 -2.36
CA LEU A 28 -3.89 5.79 -3.01
C LEU A 28 -3.66 4.88 -4.23
N THR A 29 -2.70 5.22 -5.08
CA THR A 29 -2.34 4.42 -6.27
C THR A 29 -1.84 3.04 -5.87
N THR A 30 -1.04 2.98 -4.82
CA THR A 30 -0.53 1.74 -4.25
C THR A 30 -1.67 0.91 -3.65
N CYS A 31 -2.54 1.53 -2.86
CA CYS A 31 -3.74 0.88 -2.33
C CYS A 31 -4.63 0.34 -3.46
N LYS A 32 -4.91 1.10 -4.51
CA LYS A 32 -5.67 0.60 -5.68
C LYS A 32 -5.03 -0.63 -6.31
N ARG A 33 -3.71 -0.64 -6.42
CA ARG A 33 -2.97 -1.74 -7.03
C ARG A 33 -3.06 -3.03 -6.22
N TYR A 34 -2.94 -2.92 -4.90
CA TYR A 34 -3.09 -4.05 -3.99
C TYR A 34 -4.55 -4.35 -3.63
N ASP A 35 -5.51 -3.76 -4.35
CA ASP A 35 -6.94 -3.88 -4.07
C ASP A 35 -7.24 -3.62 -2.59
N LEU A 36 -6.70 -2.53 -2.04
CA LEU A 36 -6.91 -2.05 -0.68
C LEU A 36 -7.85 -0.85 -0.68
N CYS A 37 -8.52 -0.64 0.46
CA CYS A 37 -9.42 0.50 0.62
C CYS A 37 -8.65 1.83 0.61
N THR A 38 -8.97 2.65 -0.39
CA THR A 38 -8.40 3.99 -0.61
C THR A 38 -9.11 5.09 0.19
N GLN A 39 -10.11 4.76 0.99
CA GLN A 39 -10.81 5.72 1.83
C GLN A 39 -10.04 5.97 3.12
N GLY A 40 -9.77 7.23 3.43
CA GLY A 40 -9.12 7.63 4.66
C GLY A 40 -8.10 8.76 4.49
N LEU A 41 -7.42 9.05 5.59
CA LEU A 41 -6.29 9.98 5.67
C LEU A 41 -5.01 9.30 5.21
N LYS A 42 -3.96 10.09 4.95
CA LYS A 42 -2.64 9.58 4.56
C LYS A 42 -2.15 8.49 5.52
N GLN A 43 -2.23 8.77 6.82
CA GLN A 43 -1.80 7.85 7.88
C GLN A 43 -2.60 6.54 7.87
N GLU A 44 -3.90 6.58 7.56
CA GLU A 44 -4.71 5.35 7.46
C GLU A 44 -4.29 4.49 6.26
N LEU A 45 -3.99 5.12 5.12
CA LEU A 45 -3.48 4.43 3.94
C LEU A 45 -2.12 3.79 4.22
N GLU A 46 -1.23 4.52 4.91
CA GLU A 46 0.08 4.00 5.34
C GLU A 46 -0.08 2.80 6.27
N THR A 47 -0.90 2.92 7.32
CA THR A 47 -1.17 1.82 8.25
C THR A 47 -1.76 0.61 7.53
N ARG A 48 -2.71 0.80 6.60
CA ARG A 48 -3.26 -0.31 5.80
C ARG A 48 -2.21 -1.00 4.96
N LEU A 49 -1.34 -0.24 4.31
CA LEU A 49 -0.24 -0.82 3.54
C LEU A 49 0.75 -1.55 4.46
N LYS A 50 1.11 -0.98 5.61
CA LYS A 50 1.96 -1.66 6.61
C LYS A 50 1.35 -2.99 7.06
N VAL A 51 0.08 -2.98 7.45
CA VAL A 51 -0.65 -4.19 7.86
C VAL A 51 -0.69 -5.18 6.70
N PHE A 52 -0.97 -4.74 5.47
CA PHE A 52 -0.96 -5.60 4.29
C PHE A 52 0.40 -6.25 4.05
N PHE A 53 1.51 -5.50 4.14
CA PHE A 53 2.85 -6.06 3.99
C PHE A 53 3.24 -6.98 5.15
N GLN A 54 2.76 -6.73 6.37
CA GLN A 54 3.06 -7.55 7.55
C GLN A 54 2.23 -8.84 7.61
N THR A 55 0.94 -8.79 7.30
CA THR A 55 0.02 -9.94 7.41
C THR A 55 -0.28 -10.61 6.08
N GLY A 56 0.04 -9.98 4.95
CA GLY A 56 -0.33 -10.45 3.61
C GLY A 56 -1.83 -10.39 3.31
N GLN A 57 -2.65 -9.87 4.23
CA GLN A 57 -4.11 -9.88 4.11
C GLN A 57 -4.61 -8.56 3.52
N THR A 58 -5.17 -8.61 2.31
CA THR A 58 -5.97 -7.51 1.77
C THR A 58 -7.28 -7.44 2.54
N THR A 59 -7.55 -6.32 3.23
CA THR A 59 -8.86 -6.07 3.89
C THR A 59 -9.98 -5.78 2.90
N THR A 60 -9.82 -6.17 1.63
CA THR A 60 -10.96 -6.29 0.74
C THR A 60 -11.58 -7.65 0.97
N ALA A 61 -12.66 -7.63 1.76
CA ALA A 61 -13.69 -8.66 1.75
C ALA A 61 -14.41 -8.73 0.38
N ARG A 62 -13.72 -8.48 -0.73
CA ARG A 62 -14.23 -8.80 -2.06
C ARG A 62 -13.87 -10.26 -2.32
N LYS A 63 -14.62 -11.15 -1.68
CA LYS A 63 -14.79 -12.51 -2.22
C LYS A 63 -15.15 -12.31 -3.69
N LYS A 64 -14.27 -12.73 -4.61
CA LYS A 64 -14.67 -12.93 -6.00
C LYS A 64 -15.77 -13.98 -5.93
N THR A 65 -17.02 -13.52 -5.94
CA THR A 65 -18.15 -14.39 -6.26
C THR A 65 -17.82 -14.94 -7.63
N THR A 66 -17.56 -16.24 -7.65
CA THR A 66 -17.57 -17.06 -8.85
C THR A 66 -18.88 -16.75 -9.54
N ARG A 67 -18.82 -16.05 -10.68
CA ARG A 67 -19.95 -16.03 -11.61
C ARG A 67 -19.90 -17.39 -12.29
N ILE A 68 -20.45 -18.38 -11.61
CA ILE A 68 -20.86 -19.65 -12.20
C ILE A 68 -21.95 -19.29 -13.21
N SER A 69 -21.68 -19.52 -14.48
CA SER A 69 -22.62 -19.51 -15.59
C SER A 69 -22.35 -20.75 -16.40
#